data_AF-A0A3B0XSY0-F1
#
_entry.id   AF-A0A3B0XSY0-F1
#
_cell.length_a   1.000
_cell.length_b   1.000
_cell.length_c   1.000
_cell.angle_alpha   90.00
_cell.angle_beta   90.00
_cell.angle_gamma   90.00
#
_symmetry.space_group_name_H-M   'P 1'
#
loop_
_entity.id
_entity.type
_entity.pdbx_description
1 polymer ?
#
loop_
_entity_poly.entity_id
_entity_poly.type
_entity_poly.pdbx_seq_one_letter_code
_entity_poly.pdbx_strand_id
1 'polypeptide(L)'
;MSLLPFILNTAKNTTDTPQSRYFLPDVLASIKGENSQGKLLPIEETRWPIGAISGVPGQTITTAFQNNWMTYLEKVKGISLDGQEAIAQPGSLYPVLVLGGVKNKKIEIIGLQNAYVTAVRVNSFTEKHYLLTISLQFSYWNSSNGQADIPALMIKSPYSMTQNLCLADTESKTCNGNAQTDINGGGDVTVNINNGFVDADICVSVNGSGDSRSLNVDVKKLVLRGTDPGSDPQLDIVNLTIDASVSSFLRNIWEESAKKAISSPDGSHGIFSQVGKALNDCNNLSKISDSITRELSALLDELLGQVKGDLPDDQGQRSDNAVDQYIFDRIRYALNDQKSNWYLAKILCNLSDPSIEPYNIKKIDLPDLPVEGITFKNVYFSEVKIKGIANIEALAKTMILYPEKMTLIASLGVLNPVPDIGCKSGTIPLPPSIINGSFNATAETLKLKADFSVTLSSADLNLSTAASGENVDKLVVNIKSMEVSIADLKNMKIDVNIQSAFKGMVNAVVNKPAFKTNIINKINTALSNDLNRISQAVTQYAKTMINEQIS
;
A
#
# COMPACT_ATOMS: atom_id res chain seq x y z
N MET A 1 1.80 -14.70 8.70
CA MET A 1 1.15 -13.62 7.94
C MET A 1 2.22 -12.62 7.52
N SER A 2 2.51 -12.48 6.22
CA SER A 2 3.42 -11.42 5.76
C SER A 2 2.81 -10.04 6.02
N LEU A 3 3.66 -9.07 6.35
CA LEU A 3 3.23 -7.75 6.81
C LEU A 3 2.97 -6.79 5.65
N LEU A 4 3.77 -6.86 4.59
CA LEU A 4 3.54 -6.06 3.39
C LEU A 4 2.12 -6.25 2.78
N PRO A 5 1.60 -7.48 2.60
CA PRO A 5 0.25 -7.68 2.05
C PRO A 5 -0.85 -7.05 2.90
N PHE A 6 -0.73 -7.07 4.23
CA PHE A 6 -1.65 -6.39 5.14
C PHE A 6 -1.66 -4.88 4.92
N ILE A 7 -0.48 -4.27 4.77
CA ILE A 7 -0.32 -2.84 4.51
C ILE A 7 -0.97 -2.49 3.16
N LEU A 8 -0.70 -3.26 2.11
CA LEU A 8 -1.24 -3.01 0.77
C LEU A 8 -2.77 -3.13 0.74
N ASN A 9 -3.33 -4.17 1.35
CA ASN A 9 -4.78 -4.35 1.43
C ASN A 9 -5.47 -3.27 2.28
N THR A 10 -4.79 -2.79 3.31
CA THR A 10 -5.27 -1.67 4.13
C THR A 10 -5.25 -0.36 3.34
N ALA A 11 -4.17 -0.10 2.59
CA ALA A 11 -4.02 1.10 1.78
C ALA A 11 -4.99 1.13 0.58
N LYS A 12 -5.37 -0.03 0.01
CA LYS A 12 -6.25 -0.13 -1.16
C LYS A 12 -7.54 0.70 -1.02
N ASN A 13 -8.19 0.65 0.15
CA ASN A 13 -9.44 1.40 0.36
C ASN A 13 -9.22 2.92 0.26
N THR A 14 -8.04 3.39 0.64
CA THR A 14 -7.68 4.82 0.64
C THR A 14 -7.26 5.30 -0.74
N THR A 15 -6.62 4.44 -1.54
CA THR A 15 -6.27 4.76 -2.93
C THR A 15 -7.49 4.94 -3.82
N ASP A 16 -8.62 4.33 -3.44
CA ASP A 16 -9.89 4.39 -4.17
C ASP A 16 -10.90 5.36 -3.52
N THR A 17 -10.49 6.23 -2.60
CA THR A 17 -11.38 7.22 -1.93
C THR A 17 -11.01 8.65 -2.35
N PRO A 18 -11.89 9.42 -3.04
CA PRO A 18 -11.56 10.75 -3.58
C PRO A 18 -11.12 11.80 -2.55
N GLN A 19 -11.52 11.67 -1.29
CA GLN A 19 -11.13 12.59 -0.21
C GLN A 19 -9.79 12.22 0.44
N SER A 20 -9.26 11.03 0.16
CA SER A 20 -7.99 10.60 0.71
C SER A 20 -6.84 11.29 0.01
N ARG A 21 -5.81 11.69 0.75
CA ARG A 21 -4.54 12.16 0.17
C ARG A 21 -3.84 11.11 -0.71
N TYR A 22 -4.17 9.84 -0.52
CA TYR A 22 -3.62 8.72 -1.28
C TYR A 22 -4.45 8.37 -2.51
N PHE A 23 -5.47 9.17 -2.83
CA PHE A 23 -6.32 8.96 -3.98
C PHE A 23 -5.49 8.80 -5.26
N LEU A 24 -5.56 7.60 -5.86
CA LEU A 24 -4.65 7.17 -6.92
C LEU A 24 -4.62 8.14 -8.11
N PRO A 25 -5.76 8.68 -8.59
CA PRO A 25 -5.75 9.67 -9.66
C PRO A 25 -4.92 10.92 -9.36
N ASP A 26 -5.01 11.45 -8.14
CA ASP A 26 -4.25 12.64 -7.75
C ASP A 26 -2.77 12.33 -7.63
N VAL A 27 -2.43 11.17 -7.05
CA VAL A 27 -1.05 10.67 -6.97
C VAL A 27 -0.44 10.55 -8.37
N LEU A 28 -1.13 9.90 -9.31
CA LEU A 28 -0.66 9.73 -10.69
C LEU A 28 -0.56 11.06 -11.45
N ALA A 29 -1.51 11.98 -11.28
CA ALA A 29 -1.48 13.31 -11.89
C ALA A 29 -0.37 14.21 -11.30
N SER A 30 0.07 13.94 -10.07
CA SER A 30 1.12 14.71 -9.42
C SER A 30 2.52 14.40 -9.94
N ILE A 31 2.73 13.21 -10.54
CA ILE A 31 4.05 12.71 -10.96
C ILE A 31 4.71 13.66 -11.96
N LYS A 32 5.93 14.06 -11.65
CA LYS A 32 6.76 14.90 -12.51
C LYS A 32 7.30 14.10 -13.68
N GLY A 33 7.40 14.72 -14.85
CA GLY A 33 7.87 14.06 -16.06
C GLY A 33 8.37 15.04 -17.12
N GLU A 34 8.54 14.52 -18.33
CA GLU A 34 9.16 15.24 -19.45
C GLU A 34 8.14 15.83 -20.43
N ASN A 35 6.84 15.74 -20.13
CA ASN A 35 5.84 16.33 -21.00
C ASN A 35 5.94 17.86 -21.01
N SER A 36 5.19 18.50 -21.90
CA SER A 36 5.20 19.96 -22.09
C SER A 36 4.89 20.78 -20.83
N GLN A 37 4.31 20.17 -19.80
CA GLN A 37 3.93 20.78 -18.52
C GLN A 37 4.84 20.35 -17.36
N GLY A 38 5.91 19.59 -17.61
CA GLY A 38 6.79 19.04 -16.57
C GLY A 38 6.15 17.91 -15.75
N LYS A 39 5.13 17.25 -16.31
CA LYS A 39 4.38 16.13 -15.73
C LYS A 39 4.64 14.84 -16.49
N LEU A 40 4.33 13.71 -15.86
CA LEU A 40 4.38 12.41 -16.52
C LEU A 40 3.12 12.19 -17.39
N LEU A 41 1.96 12.62 -16.89
CA LEU A 41 0.69 12.50 -17.56
C LEU A 41 0.19 13.88 -18.06
N PRO A 42 -0.42 13.97 -19.25
CA PRO A 42 -0.54 12.90 -20.26
C PRO A 42 0.84 12.48 -20.81
N ILE A 43 0.93 11.24 -21.29
CA ILE A 43 2.12 10.77 -22.00
C ILE A 43 2.09 11.38 -23.40
N GLU A 44 3.16 12.05 -23.78
CA GLU A 44 3.33 12.69 -25.08
C GLU A 44 4.33 11.92 -25.94
N GLU A 45 3.89 11.44 -27.10
CA GLU A 45 4.73 10.71 -28.05
C GLU A 45 4.84 11.46 -29.37
N THR A 46 5.95 11.27 -30.09
CA THR A 46 6.18 12.04 -31.33
C THR A 46 5.62 11.34 -32.55
N ARG A 47 5.79 10.02 -32.68
CA ARG A 47 5.39 9.27 -33.86
C ARG A 47 5.24 7.78 -33.56
N TRP A 48 4.14 7.21 -33.99
CA TRP A 48 3.83 5.79 -33.92
C TRP A 48 3.63 5.23 -35.32
N PRO A 49 4.61 4.47 -35.85
CA PRO A 49 4.39 3.68 -37.06
C PRO A 49 3.48 2.51 -36.69
N ILE A 50 2.20 2.59 -37.07
CA ILE A 50 1.24 1.50 -36.84
C ILE A 50 1.52 0.36 -37.83
N GLY A 51 1.83 0.71 -39.07
CA GLY A 51 2.24 -0.24 -40.11
C GLY A 51 1.17 -0.43 -41.18
N ALA A 52 1.32 -1.50 -41.97
CA ALA A 52 0.41 -1.83 -43.06
C ALA A 52 -0.90 -2.41 -42.51
N ILE A 53 -2.04 -1.90 -42.98
CA ILE A 53 -3.37 -2.45 -42.67
C ILE A 53 -3.67 -3.54 -43.68
N SER A 54 -3.56 -4.80 -43.27
CA SER A 54 -3.67 -5.96 -44.13
C SER A 54 -5.07 -6.59 -44.08
N GLY A 55 -5.21 -7.77 -44.71
CA GLY A 55 -6.45 -8.54 -44.72
C GLY A 55 -7.61 -7.83 -45.41
N VAL A 56 -8.84 -8.18 -45.01
CA VAL A 56 -10.07 -7.63 -45.60
C VAL A 56 -10.18 -6.10 -45.45
N PRO A 57 -9.88 -5.48 -44.28
CA PRO A 57 -9.92 -4.04 -44.14
C PRO A 57 -8.91 -3.35 -45.08
N GLY A 58 -7.68 -3.86 -45.15
CA GLY A 58 -6.65 -3.38 -46.05
C GLY A 58 -7.08 -3.42 -47.51
N GLN A 59 -7.53 -4.57 -47.98
CA GLN A 59 -8.02 -4.75 -49.36
C GLN A 59 -9.19 -3.81 -49.66
N THR A 60 -10.13 -3.65 -48.73
CA THR A 60 -11.27 -2.75 -48.89
C THR A 60 -10.82 -1.30 -49.10
N ILE A 61 -9.84 -0.85 -48.32
CA ILE A 61 -9.28 0.49 -48.43
C ILE A 61 -8.50 0.65 -49.74
N THR A 62 -7.64 -0.31 -50.07
CA THR A 62 -6.85 -0.32 -51.31
C THR A 62 -7.75 -0.26 -52.55
N THR A 63 -8.78 -1.11 -52.63
CA THR A 63 -9.74 -1.12 -53.74
C THR A 63 -10.52 0.18 -53.84
N ALA A 64 -10.91 0.76 -52.69
CA ALA A 64 -11.55 2.07 -52.69
C ALA A 64 -10.60 3.15 -53.27
N PHE A 65 -9.31 3.13 -52.94
CA PHE A 65 -8.34 4.06 -53.52
C PHE A 65 -8.08 3.80 -55.00
N GLN A 66 -7.97 2.55 -55.45
CA GLN A 66 -7.80 2.20 -56.87
C GLN A 66 -8.95 2.74 -57.73
N ASN A 67 -10.19 2.45 -57.35
CA ASN A 67 -11.38 2.85 -58.12
C ASN A 67 -11.50 4.38 -58.24
N ASN A 68 -11.22 5.08 -57.14
CA ASN A 68 -11.30 6.54 -57.13
C ASN A 68 -10.12 7.21 -57.84
N TRP A 69 -8.93 6.64 -57.75
CA TRP A 69 -7.76 7.13 -58.47
C TRP A 69 -7.93 6.96 -59.98
N MET A 70 -8.44 5.81 -60.45
CA MET A 70 -8.84 5.62 -61.86
C MET A 70 -9.79 6.71 -62.32
N THR A 71 -10.86 6.95 -61.56
CA THR A 71 -11.84 8.01 -61.89
C THR A 71 -11.19 9.40 -61.97
N TYR A 72 -10.22 9.69 -61.09
CA TYR A 72 -9.47 10.94 -61.12
C TYR A 72 -8.54 11.04 -62.33
N LEU A 73 -7.81 9.97 -62.68
CA LEU A 73 -6.91 9.94 -63.83
C LEU A 73 -7.68 10.18 -65.14
N GLU A 74 -8.83 9.54 -65.31
CA GLU A 74 -9.68 9.70 -66.50
C GLU A 74 -10.33 11.09 -66.54
N LYS A 75 -11.08 11.46 -65.48
CA LYS A 75 -11.94 12.65 -65.51
C LYS A 75 -11.22 13.97 -65.25
N VAL A 76 -10.10 13.94 -64.53
CA VAL A 76 -9.37 15.15 -64.12
C VAL A 76 -8.03 15.28 -64.85
N LYS A 77 -7.34 14.17 -65.11
CA LYS A 77 -6.05 14.19 -65.82
C LYS A 77 -6.14 13.86 -67.31
N GLY A 78 -7.29 13.37 -67.79
CA GLY A 78 -7.48 13.02 -69.20
C GLY A 78 -6.60 11.86 -69.68
N ILE A 79 -6.15 11.01 -68.76
CA ILE A 79 -5.36 9.81 -69.08
C ILE A 79 -6.32 8.72 -69.55
N SER A 80 -6.11 8.18 -70.77
CA SER A 80 -6.87 7.01 -71.23
C SER A 80 -6.51 5.79 -70.41
N LEU A 81 -7.53 5.07 -69.97
CA LEU A 81 -7.42 3.85 -69.18
C LEU A 81 -7.74 2.60 -70.02
N ASP A 82 -7.81 2.72 -71.35
CA ASP A 82 -8.09 1.61 -72.24
C ASP A 82 -7.04 0.50 -72.08
N GLY A 83 -7.49 -0.69 -71.67
CA GLY A 83 -6.61 -1.85 -71.42
C GLY A 83 -5.71 -1.70 -70.19
N GLN A 84 -6.01 -0.78 -69.27
CA GLN A 84 -5.23 -0.54 -68.06
C GLN A 84 -6.11 -0.54 -66.82
N GLU A 85 -5.52 -0.95 -65.69
CA GLU A 85 -6.16 -0.90 -64.39
C GLU A 85 -5.22 -0.35 -63.31
N ALA A 86 -5.80 0.21 -62.25
CA ALA A 86 -5.04 0.62 -61.09
C ALA A 86 -4.80 -0.57 -60.17
N ILE A 87 -3.53 -0.87 -59.93
CA ILE A 87 -3.11 -1.85 -58.93
C ILE A 87 -2.37 -1.15 -57.78
N ALA A 88 -2.33 -1.82 -56.62
CA ALA A 88 -1.39 -1.45 -55.58
C ALA A 88 0.02 -1.81 -56.05
N GLN A 89 1.00 -0.98 -55.72
CA GLN A 89 2.37 -1.30 -56.09
C GLN A 89 2.80 -2.65 -55.49
N PRO A 90 3.51 -3.52 -56.24
CA PRO A 90 3.89 -4.85 -55.75
C PRO A 90 4.63 -4.89 -54.40
N GLY A 91 5.36 -3.82 -54.05
CA GLY A 91 6.05 -3.68 -52.75
C GLY A 91 5.26 -2.96 -51.66
N SER A 92 4.06 -2.45 -51.95
CA SER A 92 3.20 -1.68 -51.04
C SER A 92 1.73 -2.03 -51.26
N LEU A 93 1.40 -3.31 -51.08
CA LEU A 93 0.07 -3.86 -51.38
C LEU A 93 -1.05 -3.27 -50.52
N TYR A 94 -0.71 -2.77 -49.34
CA TYR A 94 -1.64 -2.33 -48.31
C TYR A 94 -1.36 -0.89 -47.88
N PRO A 95 -2.37 -0.16 -47.40
CA PRO A 95 -2.19 1.19 -46.91
C PRO A 95 -1.42 1.15 -45.59
N VAL A 96 -0.52 2.10 -45.40
CA VAL A 96 0.29 2.23 -44.18
C VAL A 96 -0.29 3.34 -43.31
N LEU A 97 -0.58 3.03 -42.04
CA LEU A 97 -1.06 3.97 -41.04
C LEU A 97 0.08 4.43 -40.13
N VAL A 98 0.12 5.73 -39.86
CA VAL A 98 1.03 6.37 -38.90
C VAL A 98 0.21 7.33 -38.04
N LEU A 99 0.42 7.29 -36.74
CA LEU A 99 -0.04 8.32 -35.80
C LEU A 99 1.14 9.22 -35.41
N GLY A 100 0.91 10.51 -35.17
CA GLY A 100 1.98 11.45 -34.85
C GLY A 100 2.86 11.82 -36.06
N GLY A 101 3.91 12.60 -35.81
CA GLY A 101 4.96 12.92 -36.78
C GLY A 101 4.53 13.87 -37.90
N VAL A 102 3.32 14.43 -37.82
CA VAL A 102 2.74 15.34 -38.81
C VAL A 102 2.56 16.72 -38.18
N LYS A 103 3.05 17.77 -38.86
CA LYS A 103 2.88 19.18 -38.44
C LYS A 103 3.41 19.52 -37.03
N ASN A 104 4.45 18.83 -36.55
CA ASN A 104 4.99 18.95 -35.20
C ASN A 104 3.97 18.74 -34.07
N LYS A 105 2.80 18.15 -34.37
CA LYS A 105 1.82 17.75 -33.36
C LYS A 105 2.21 16.41 -32.76
N LYS A 106 2.00 16.27 -31.46
CA LYS A 106 2.30 15.05 -30.69
C LYS A 106 1.06 14.15 -30.61
N ILE A 107 1.30 12.89 -30.29
CA ILE A 107 0.31 11.96 -29.78
C ILE A 107 0.18 12.21 -28.27
N GLU A 108 -1.03 12.30 -27.76
CA GLU A 108 -1.31 12.46 -26.32
C GLU A 108 -2.13 11.27 -25.83
N ILE A 109 -1.61 10.55 -24.83
CA ILE A 109 -2.36 9.54 -24.07
C ILE A 109 -2.90 10.20 -22.81
N ILE A 110 -4.20 10.46 -22.79
CA ILE A 110 -4.90 11.21 -21.75
C ILE A 110 -5.74 10.24 -20.92
N GLY A 111 -5.91 10.51 -19.63
CA GLY A 111 -6.82 9.76 -18.76
C GLY A 111 -6.20 8.53 -18.09
N LEU A 112 -4.88 8.33 -18.20
CA LEU A 112 -4.16 7.28 -17.46
C LEU A 112 -4.24 7.46 -15.93
N GLN A 113 -4.47 8.69 -15.46
CA GLN A 113 -4.73 8.96 -14.05
C GLN A 113 -6.12 8.52 -13.61
N ASN A 114 -7.07 8.29 -14.54
CA ASN A 114 -8.40 7.77 -14.22
C ASN A 114 -8.33 6.26 -13.96
N ALA A 115 -7.56 5.87 -12.95
CA ALA A 115 -7.29 4.49 -12.57
C ALA A 115 -7.99 4.14 -11.26
N TYR A 116 -8.41 2.88 -11.16
CA TYR A 116 -9.03 2.29 -9.97
C TYR A 116 -8.40 0.92 -9.69
N VAL A 117 -8.06 0.64 -8.42
CA VAL A 117 -7.42 -0.62 -8.05
C VAL A 117 -8.44 -1.76 -7.94
N THR A 118 -8.43 -2.65 -8.93
CA THR A 118 -9.35 -3.81 -8.93
C THR A 118 -8.85 -4.95 -8.07
N ALA A 119 -7.53 -5.20 -8.08
CA ALA A 119 -6.93 -6.30 -7.33
C ALA A 119 -5.46 -6.02 -6.98
N VAL A 120 -5.02 -6.56 -5.85
CA VAL A 120 -3.61 -6.67 -5.44
C VAL A 120 -3.33 -8.14 -5.19
N ARG A 121 -2.28 -8.68 -5.82
CA ARG A 121 -1.88 -10.09 -5.68
C ARG A 121 -0.39 -10.17 -5.36
N VAL A 122 -0.07 -10.98 -4.35
CA VAL A 122 1.30 -11.39 -4.07
C VAL A 122 1.57 -12.65 -4.87
N ASN A 123 2.41 -12.55 -5.88
CA ASN A 123 2.71 -13.69 -6.76
C ASN A 123 3.70 -14.64 -6.10
N SER A 124 4.74 -14.07 -5.48
CA SER A 124 5.76 -14.80 -4.74
C SER A 124 6.57 -13.85 -3.87
N PHE A 125 7.39 -14.41 -2.98
CA PHE A 125 8.43 -13.68 -2.27
C PHE A 125 9.68 -14.54 -2.13
N THR A 126 10.82 -13.88 -2.00
CA THR A 126 12.12 -14.48 -1.69
C THR A 126 12.69 -13.85 -0.43
N GLU A 127 13.87 -14.25 0.01
CA GLU A 127 14.57 -13.58 1.13
C GLU A 127 14.80 -12.08 0.89
N LYS A 128 14.82 -11.61 -0.37
CA LYS A 128 15.20 -10.23 -0.72
C LYS A 128 14.04 -9.33 -1.11
N HIS A 129 12.95 -9.87 -1.63
CA HIS A 129 11.91 -9.07 -2.25
C HIS A 129 10.56 -9.78 -2.33
N TYR A 130 9.51 -8.98 -2.54
CA TYR A 130 8.18 -9.41 -2.96
C TYR A 130 8.00 -9.16 -4.46
N LEU A 131 7.35 -10.10 -5.14
CA LEU A 131 6.82 -9.91 -6.50
C LEU A 131 5.29 -9.84 -6.43
N LEU A 132 4.74 -8.75 -6.93
CA LEU A 132 3.33 -8.40 -6.83
C LEU A 132 2.78 -8.09 -8.22
N THR A 133 1.48 -8.31 -8.39
CA THR A 133 0.72 -7.73 -9.51
C THR A 133 -0.41 -6.86 -8.95
N ILE A 134 -0.47 -5.61 -9.40
CA ILE A 134 -1.58 -4.69 -9.13
C ILE A 134 -2.37 -4.50 -10.42
N SER A 135 -3.65 -4.86 -10.40
CA SER A 135 -4.54 -4.71 -11.55
C SER A 135 -5.36 -3.42 -11.42
N LEU A 136 -5.23 -2.55 -12.42
CA LEU A 136 -5.90 -1.26 -12.52
C LEU A 136 -6.96 -1.31 -13.63
N GLN A 137 -8.12 -0.70 -13.38
CA GLN A 137 -9.12 -0.40 -14.40
C GLN A 137 -9.04 1.09 -14.76
N PHE A 138 -9.06 1.41 -16.05
CA PHE A 138 -9.11 2.80 -16.52
C PHE A 138 -10.55 3.28 -16.80
N SER A 139 -10.72 4.60 -16.86
CA SER A 139 -12.00 5.26 -17.13
C SER A 139 -13.09 4.92 -16.10
N TYR A 140 -12.69 4.62 -14.86
CA TYR A 140 -13.60 4.22 -13.79
C TYR A 140 -14.39 5.41 -13.24
N TRP A 141 -13.68 6.52 -12.96
CA TRP A 141 -14.25 7.73 -12.41
C TRP A 141 -14.90 8.52 -13.53
N ASN A 142 -16.22 8.47 -13.59
CA ASN A 142 -17.04 9.30 -14.46
C ASN A 142 -18.02 10.03 -13.57
N SER A 143 -18.25 11.31 -13.81
CA SER A 143 -19.00 12.26 -12.96
C SER A 143 -20.46 11.87 -12.63
N SER A 144 -20.89 10.68 -13.05
CA SER A 144 -22.07 9.97 -12.56
C SER A 144 -21.99 9.76 -11.04
N ASN A 145 -23.01 10.23 -10.30
CA ASN A 145 -23.16 10.02 -8.84
C ASN A 145 -22.21 10.82 -7.93
N GLY A 146 -21.72 11.98 -8.35
CA GLY A 146 -20.93 12.88 -7.48
C GLY A 146 -19.46 12.46 -7.32
N GLN A 147 -18.97 11.61 -8.22
CA GLN A 147 -17.55 11.25 -8.33
C GLN A 147 -16.72 12.39 -8.96
N ALA A 148 -15.40 12.35 -8.76
CA ALA A 148 -14.46 13.30 -9.37
C ALA A 148 -14.54 13.22 -10.91
N ASP A 149 -14.62 14.38 -11.58
CA ASP A 149 -14.66 14.47 -13.03
C ASP A 149 -13.24 14.33 -13.61
N ILE A 150 -12.83 13.08 -13.84
CA ILE A 150 -11.49 12.75 -14.34
C ILE A 150 -11.62 12.29 -15.80
N PRO A 151 -10.80 12.81 -16.74
CA PRO A 151 -10.87 12.43 -18.14
C PRO A 151 -10.77 10.92 -18.35
N ALA A 152 -11.63 10.36 -19.21
CA ALA A 152 -11.55 8.97 -19.64
C ALA A 152 -10.25 8.71 -20.43
N LEU A 153 -9.81 7.45 -20.46
CA LEU A 153 -8.65 7.03 -21.23
C LEU A 153 -8.91 7.22 -22.72
N MET A 154 -8.10 8.06 -23.35
CA MET A 154 -8.23 8.42 -24.75
C MET A 154 -6.87 8.74 -25.38
N ILE A 155 -6.79 8.61 -26.70
CA ILE A 155 -5.64 9.04 -27.49
C ILE A 155 -6.09 10.18 -28.40
N LYS A 156 -5.38 11.30 -28.36
CA LYS A 156 -5.48 12.37 -29.35
C LYS A 156 -4.23 12.37 -30.19
N SER A 157 -4.37 12.36 -31.51
CA SER A 157 -3.21 12.30 -32.39
C SER A 157 -3.53 12.86 -33.76
N PRO A 158 -2.57 13.52 -34.44
CA PRO A 158 -2.63 13.57 -35.90
C PRO A 158 -2.44 12.16 -36.46
N TYR A 159 -2.98 11.89 -37.64
CA TYR A 159 -2.75 10.64 -38.36
C TYR A 159 -2.41 10.94 -39.82
N SER A 160 -1.67 10.02 -40.43
CA SER A 160 -1.46 9.96 -41.86
C SER A 160 -1.61 8.53 -42.33
N MET A 161 -2.22 8.37 -43.49
CA MET A 161 -2.30 7.09 -44.19
C MET A 161 -1.83 7.27 -45.62
N THR A 162 -1.02 6.32 -46.07
CA THR A 162 -0.37 6.34 -47.39
C THR A 162 -0.68 5.05 -48.14
N GLN A 163 -1.04 5.15 -49.41
CA GLN A 163 -1.20 4.02 -50.33
C GLN A 163 -0.50 4.34 -51.64
N ASN A 164 0.41 3.48 -52.07
CA ASN A 164 1.07 3.66 -53.35
C ASN A 164 0.33 2.87 -54.43
N LEU A 165 -0.08 3.53 -55.50
CA LEU A 165 -0.76 2.95 -56.64
C LEU A 165 0.02 3.15 -57.93
N CYS A 166 -0.16 2.24 -58.88
CA CYS A 166 0.35 2.37 -60.24
C CYS A 166 -0.66 1.81 -61.26
N LEU A 167 -0.55 2.27 -62.51
CA LEU A 167 -1.24 1.62 -63.62
C LEU A 167 -0.50 0.33 -64.01
N ALA A 168 -1.28 -0.68 -64.37
CA ALA A 168 -0.83 -1.92 -64.97
C ALA A 168 -1.71 -2.23 -66.18
N ASP A 169 -1.20 -3.02 -67.11
CA ASP A 169 -2.03 -3.57 -68.17
C ASP A 169 -3.09 -4.50 -67.55
N THR A 170 -4.29 -4.57 -68.11
CA THR A 170 -5.38 -5.40 -67.56
C THR A 170 -4.90 -6.84 -67.30
N GLU A 171 -5.19 -7.37 -66.10
CA GLU A 171 -4.76 -8.67 -65.57
C GLU A 171 -3.27 -8.77 -65.16
N SER A 172 -2.48 -7.71 -65.37
CA SER A 172 -1.08 -7.66 -64.94
C SER A 172 -0.94 -7.33 -63.47
N LYS A 173 0.03 -7.98 -62.80
CA LYS A 173 0.40 -7.69 -61.41
C LYS A 173 1.59 -6.74 -61.30
N THR A 174 2.07 -6.19 -62.41
CA THR A 174 3.25 -5.33 -62.45
C THR A 174 2.90 -3.98 -63.05
N CYS A 175 3.42 -2.91 -62.47
CA CYS A 175 3.23 -1.57 -63.00
C CYS A 175 3.76 -1.46 -64.44
N ASN A 176 2.98 -0.86 -65.34
CA ASN A 176 3.38 -0.62 -66.74
C ASN A 176 4.16 0.69 -66.94
N GLY A 177 4.27 1.52 -65.88
CA GLY A 177 5.03 2.77 -65.88
C GLY A 177 4.26 3.99 -66.39
N ASN A 178 3.01 3.83 -66.84
CA ASN A 178 2.22 4.93 -67.42
C ASN A 178 1.78 5.97 -66.39
N ALA A 179 1.45 5.54 -65.17
CA ALA A 179 1.22 6.43 -64.04
C ALA A 179 1.50 5.74 -62.72
N GLN A 180 1.96 6.54 -61.75
CA GLN A 180 2.21 6.12 -60.38
C GLN A 180 1.88 7.29 -59.46
N THR A 181 1.28 7.01 -58.31
CA THR A 181 0.94 8.05 -57.32
C THR A 181 0.99 7.48 -55.91
N ASP A 182 1.61 8.24 -55.01
CA ASP A 182 1.51 8.01 -53.57
C ASP A 182 0.29 8.79 -53.07
N ILE A 183 -0.78 8.06 -52.81
CA ILE A 183 -2.02 8.60 -52.26
C ILE A 183 -1.79 8.84 -50.76
N ASN A 184 -1.62 10.10 -50.40
CA ASN A 184 -1.38 10.55 -49.03
C ASN A 184 -2.57 11.34 -48.51
N GLY A 185 -3.00 11.04 -47.28
CA GLY A 185 -4.08 11.73 -46.61
C GLY A 185 -3.91 11.64 -45.09
N GLY A 186 -4.53 12.57 -44.38
CA GLY A 186 -4.39 12.65 -42.94
C GLY A 186 -5.32 13.69 -42.34
N GLY A 187 -5.20 13.84 -41.03
CA GLY A 187 -5.96 14.79 -40.23
C GLY A 187 -5.72 14.53 -38.75
N ASP A 188 -6.64 14.93 -37.89
CA ASP A 188 -6.59 14.65 -36.46
C ASP A 188 -7.65 13.61 -36.08
N VAL A 189 -7.28 12.69 -35.20
CA VAL A 189 -8.16 11.66 -34.64
C VAL A 189 -8.17 11.74 -33.11
N THR A 190 -9.34 11.47 -32.55
CA THR A 190 -9.54 11.23 -31.12
C THR A 190 -10.22 9.88 -30.96
N VAL A 191 -9.56 8.96 -30.24
CA VAL A 191 -10.09 7.64 -29.92
C VAL A 191 -10.22 7.46 -28.42
N ASN A 192 -11.36 6.96 -27.97
CA ASN A 192 -11.54 6.49 -26.61
C ASN A 192 -11.07 5.03 -26.50
N ILE A 193 -10.49 4.70 -25.35
CA ILE A 193 -10.15 3.33 -24.98
C ILE A 193 -11.15 2.89 -23.92
N ASN A 194 -12.02 1.96 -24.32
CA ASN A 194 -13.03 1.38 -23.45
C ASN A 194 -12.56 0.02 -22.95
N ASN A 195 -13.04 -0.37 -21.76
CA ASN A 195 -12.73 -1.67 -21.15
C ASN A 195 -11.21 -1.92 -21.00
N GLY A 196 -10.44 -0.86 -20.77
CA GLY A 196 -8.98 -0.92 -20.62
C GLY A 196 -8.56 -1.21 -19.18
N PHE A 197 -7.66 -2.17 -19.03
CA PHE A 197 -7.02 -2.53 -17.77
C PHE A 197 -5.51 -2.55 -17.93
N VAL A 198 -4.80 -2.31 -16.83
CA VAL A 198 -3.34 -2.53 -16.76
C VAL A 198 -3.02 -3.43 -15.58
N ASP A 199 -2.25 -4.47 -15.84
CA ASP A 199 -1.59 -5.23 -14.79
C ASP A 199 -0.17 -4.71 -14.62
N ALA A 200 0.12 -4.15 -13.44
CA ALA A 200 1.44 -3.66 -13.06
C ALA A 200 2.22 -4.75 -12.33
N ASP A 201 3.32 -5.20 -12.91
CA ASP A 201 4.25 -6.13 -12.27
C ASP A 201 5.26 -5.35 -11.44
N ILE A 202 5.25 -5.58 -10.13
CA ILE A 202 5.97 -4.78 -9.15
C ILE A 202 6.90 -5.66 -8.33
N CYS A 203 8.13 -5.20 -8.16
CA CYS A 203 9.08 -5.75 -7.19
C CYS A 203 9.20 -4.78 -6.01
N VAL A 204 8.99 -5.27 -4.79
CA VAL A 204 9.25 -4.50 -3.57
C VAL A 204 10.46 -5.11 -2.86
N SER A 205 11.48 -4.31 -2.61
CA SER A 205 12.73 -4.73 -1.99
C SER A 205 13.19 -3.72 -0.94
N VAL A 206 14.27 -4.08 -0.23
CA VAL A 206 15.00 -3.16 0.64
C VAL A 206 16.34 -2.84 -0.02
N ASN A 207 16.63 -1.55 -0.15
CA ASN A 207 17.94 -1.05 -0.56
C ASN A 207 18.75 -0.67 0.67
N GLY A 208 20.08 -0.60 0.52
CA GLY A 208 20.99 -0.23 1.60
C GLY A 208 21.24 -1.33 2.63
N SER A 209 22.01 -1.00 3.65
CA SER A 209 22.34 -1.87 4.78
C SER A 209 22.45 -1.06 6.07
N GLY A 210 22.28 -1.72 7.22
CA GLY A 210 22.28 -1.06 8.53
C GLY A 210 21.28 0.10 8.57
N ASP A 211 21.81 1.30 8.80
CA ASP A 211 21.05 2.52 9.05
C ASP A 211 20.57 3.20 7.77
N SER A 212 21.12 2.78 6.62
CA SER A 212 20.74 3.27 5.30
C SER A 212 19.62 2.46 4.64
N ARG A 213 19.05 1.48 5.35
CA ARG A 213 17.99 0.62 4.81
C ARG A 213 16.76 1.47 4.44
N SER A 214 16.23 1.25 3.25
CA SER A 214 15.01 1.90 2.78
C SER A 214 14.19 0.96 1.90
N LEU A 215 12.87 1.15 1.85
CA LEU A 215 12.06 0.46 0.86
C LEU A 215 12.36 0.98 -0.54
N ASN A 216 12.22 0.08 -1.50
CA ASN A 216 12.30 0.36 -2.92
C ASN A 216 11.18 -0.38 -3.62
N VAL A 217 10.43 0.33 -4.46
CA VAL A 217 9.39 -0.22 -5.30
C VAL A 217 9.81 -0.02 -6.74
N ASP A 218 9.88 -1.11 -7.50
CA ASP A 218 10.29 -1.12 -8.90
C ASP A 218 9.17 -1.72 -9.75
N VAL A 219 8.54 -0.86 -10.57
CA VAL A 219 7.52 -1.26 -11.54
C VAL A 219 8.25 -1.82 -12.77
N LYS A 220 8.31 -3.14 -12.84
CA LYS A 220 9.03 -3.87 -13.89
C LYS A 220 8.35 -3.78 -15.24
N LYS A 221 7.02 -3.80 -15.24
CA LYS A 221 6.22 -3.85 -16.47
C LYS A 221 4.79 -3.39 -16.22
N LEU A 222 4.20 -2.76 -17.22
CA LEU A 222 2.77 -2.45 -17.31
C LEU A 222 2.18 -3.20 -18.51
N VAL A 223 1.24 -4.11 -18.26
CA VAL A 223 0.60 -4.91 -19.32
C VAL A 223 -0.81 -4.38 -19.56
N LEU A 224 -0.99 -3.65 -20.66
CA LEU A 224 -2.31 -3.21 -21.13
C LEU A 224 -3.10 -4.41 -21.66
N ARG A 225 -4.36 -4.54 -21.25
CA ARG A 225 -5.29 -5.57 -21.73
C ARG A 225 -6.74 -5.10 -21.67
N GLY A 226 -7.62 -5.82 -22.37
CA GLY A 226 -9.06 -5.70 -22.24
C GLY A 226 -9.61 -6.38 -20.98
N THR A 227 -10.94 -6.50 -20.92
CA THR A 227 -11.66 -7.19 -19.83
C THR A 227 -11.18 -8.63 -19.66
N ASP A 228 -11.00 -9.35 -20.76
CA ASP A 228 -10.51 -10.72 -20.75
C ASP A 228 -8.97 -10.76 -20.79
N PRO A 229 -8.29 -11.58 -19.96
CA PRO A 229 -6.84 -11.72 -19.99
C PRO A 229 -6.32 -12.09 -21.40
N GLY A 230 -5.37 -11.32 -21.90
CA GLY A 230 -4.78 -11.53 -23.24
C GLY A 230 -5.58 -10.96 -24.41
N SER A 231 -6.75 -10.34 -24.15
CA SER A 231 -7.46 -9.55 -25.16
C SER A 231 -6.97 -8.11 -25.22
N ASP A 232 -7.12 -7.47 -26.38
CA ASP A 232 -6.91 -6.04 -26.54
C ASP A 232 -8.11 -5.24 -25.99
N PRO A 233 -7.92 -4.01 -25.47
CA PRO A 233 -9.03 -3.12 -25.14
C PRO A 233 -9.89 -2.77 -26.37
N GLN A 234 -11.02 -2.10 -26.16
CA GLN A 234 -11.87 -1.65 -27.24
C GLN A 234 -11.54 -0.21 -27.64
N LEU A 235 -11.43 0.06 -28.93
CA LEU A 235 -11.29 1.42 -29.48
C LEU A 235 -12.63 1.94 -29.98
N ASP A 236 -12.94 3.18 -29.63
CA ASP A 236 -14.07 3.92 -30.20
C ASP A 236 -13.61 5.26 -30.75
N ILE A 237 -13.95 5.56 -32.01
CA ILE A 237 -13.52 6.79 -32.68
C ILE A 237 -14.54 7.89 -32.36
N VAL A 238 -14.14 8.83 -31.50
CA VAL A 238 -15.01 9.94 -31.06
C VAL A 238 -15.04 11.06 -32.09
N ASN A 239 -13.88 11.37 -32.65
CA ASN A 239 -13.73 12.44 -33.63
C ASN A 239 -12.63 12.07 -34.62
N LEU A 240 -12.88 12.33 -35.90
CA LEU A 240 -11.92 12.17 -36.96
C LEU A 240 -12.11 13.31 -37.97
N THR A 241 -11.03 14.00 -38.26
CA THR A 241 -11.00 15.12 -39.20
C THR A 241 -10.10 14.78 -40.38
N ILE A 242 -10.30 15.47 -41.50
CA ILE A 242 -9.48 15.33 -42.70
C ILE A 242 -8.93 16.70 -43.05
N ASP A 243 -7.63 16.76 -43.29
CA ASP A 243 -6.93 17.95 -43.72
C ASP A 243 -7.47 18.48 -45.06
N ALA A 244 -7.58 19.81 -45.17
CA ALA A 244 -8.08 20.49 -46.37
C ALA A 244 -7.22 20.27 -47.63
N SER A 245 -6.00 19.73 -47.49
CA SER A 245 -5.14 19.32 -48.61
C SER A 245 -5.63 18.06 -49.32
N VAL A 246 -6.54 17.30 -48.72
CA VAL A 246 -7.22 16.18 -49.38
C VAL A 246 -8.28 16.75 -50.33
N SER A 247 -8.22 16.37 -51.61
CA SER A 247 -9.18 16.86 -52.61
C SER A 247 -10.61 16.56 -52.17
N SER A 248 -11.53 17.50 -52.41
CA SER A 248 -12.95 17.35 -52.05
C SER A 248 -13.56 16.08 -52.66
N PHE A 249 -13.07 15.67 -53.83
CA PHE A 249 -13.43 14.42 -54.52
C PHE A 249 -13.12 13.16 -53.72
N LEU A 250 -12.08 13.15 -52.88
CA LEU A 250 -11.64 11.96 -52.14
C LEU A 250 -12.03 11.99 -50.65
N ARG A 251 -12.57 13.09 -50.14
CA ARG A 251 -12.75 13.34 -48.70
C ARG A 251 -13.60 12.27 -48.00
N ASN A 252 -14.75 11.90 -48.55
CA ASN A 252 -15.63 10.89 -47.91
C ASN A 252 -15.00 9.49 -47.91
N ILE A 253 -14.27 9.13 -48.98
CA ILE A 253 -13.55 7.85 -49.04
C ILE A 253 -12.41 7.85 -48.03
N TRP A 254 -11.72 8.97 -47.87
CA TRP A 254 -10.66 9.11 -46.87
C TRP A 254 -11.18 8.96 -45.45
N GLU A 255 -12.34 9.52 -45.13
CA GLU A 255 -12.92 9.43 -43.78
C GLU A 255 -13.21 7.99 -43.40
N GLU A 256 -13.94 7.29 -44.27
CA GLU A 256 -14.34 5.91 -44.05
C GLU A 256 -13.15 4.96 -44.08
N SER A 257 -12.17 5.19 -44.98
CA SER A 257 -10.94 4.42 -45.02
C SER A 257 -10.09 4.63 -43.76
N ALA A 258 -9.99 5.86 -43.25
CA ALA A 258 -9.25 6.14 -42.02
C ALA A 258 -9.92 5.51 -40.80
N LYS A 259 -11.25 5.62 -40.68
CA LYS A 259 -12.02 4.93 -39.62
C LYS A 259 -11.77 3.42 -39.66
N LYS A 260 -11.93 2.80 -40.83
CA LYS A 260 -11.68 1.37 -41.03
C LYS A 260 -10.24 0.97 -40.73
N ALA A 261 -9.26 1.79 -41.11
CA ALA A 261 -7.85 1.53 -40.83
C ALA A 261 -7.59 1.50 -39.33
N ILE A 262 -8.02 2.55 -38.62
CA ILE A 262 -7.82 2.69 -37.17
C ILE A 262 -8.57 1.61 -36.38
N SER A 263 -9.80 1.28 -36.77
CA SER A 263 -10.63 0.28 -36.08
C SER A 263 -10.41 -1.16 -36.55
N SER A 264 -9.53 -1.39 -37.55
CA SER A 264 -9.19 -2.74 -38.00
C SER A 264 -8.37 -3.49 -36.96
N PRO A 265 -8.34 -4.84 -36.98
CA PRO A 265 -7.48 -5.61 -36.10
C PRO A 265 -6.01 -5.19 -36.13
N ASP A 266 -5.44 -4.94 -37.32
CA ASP A 266 -4.05 -4.48 -37.44
C ASP A 266 -3.85 -3.07 -36.87
N GLY A 267 -4.81 -2.17 -37.13
CA GLY A 267 -4.79 -0.80 -36.64
C GLY A 267 -4.91 -0.72 -35.12
N SER A 268 -5.90 -1.39 -34.54
CA SER A 268 -6.12 -1.40 -33.10
C SER A 268 -4.97 -2.08 -32.36
N HIS A 269 -4.54 -3.25 -32.82
CA HIS A 269 -3.42 -3.97 -32.23
C HIS A 269 -2.12 -3.15 -32.30
N GLY A 270 -1.86 -2.52 -33.45
CA GLY A 270 -0.70 -1.65 -33.61
C GLY A 270 -0.74 -0.42 -32.68
N ILE A 271 -1.92 0.19 -32.49
CA ILE A 271 -2.10 1.29 -31.53
C ILE A 271 -1.82 0.81 -30.10
N PHE A 272 -2.42 -0.30 -29.67
CA PHE A 272 -2.22 -0.82 -28.31
C PHE A 272 -0.79 -1.31 -28.06
N SER A 273 -0.12 -1.85 -29.08
CA SER A 273 1.31 -2.16 -29.01
C SER A 273 2.15 -0.92 -28.71
N GLN A 274 1.82 0.21 -29.34
CA GLN A 274 2.53 1.47 -29.12
C GLN A 274 2.19 2.11 -27.76
N VAL A 275 0.93 2.03 -27.31
CA VAL A 275 0.57 2.40 -25.93
C VAL A 275 1.36 1.56 -24.93
N GLY A 276 1.43 0.24 -25.15
CA GLY A 276 2.22 -0.67 -24.32
C GLY A 276 3.70 -0.27 -24.28
N LYS A 277 4.29 0.08 -25.43
CA LYS A 277 5.68 0.58 -25.48
C LYS A 277 5.85 1.89 -24.71
N ALA A 278 4.95 2.86 -24.89
CA ALA A 278 5.00 4.15 -24.20
C ALA A 278 4.87 3.98 -22.67
N LEU A 279 3.96 3.11 -22.21
CA LEU A 279 3.81 2.79 -20.79
C LEU A 279 5.06 2.11 -20.19
N ASN A 280 5.78 1.31 -20.99
CA ASN A 280 6.97 0.58 -20.58
C ASN A 280 8.29 1.28 -20.95
N ASP A 281 8.25 2.55 -21.36
CA ASP A 281 9.46 3.34 -21.51
C ASP A 281 10.19 3.42 -20.17
N CYS A 282 11.52 3.24 -20.19
CA CYS A 282 12.31 3.15 -18.96
C CYS A 282 12.21 4.42 -18.09
N ASN A 283 12.11 5.61 -18.70
CA ASN A 283 11.97 6.85 -17.94
C ASN A 283 10.60 6.93 -17.28
N ASN A 284 9.55 6.47 -17.96
CA ASN A 284 8.20 6.43 -17.42
C ASN A 284 8.11 5.44 -16.24
N LEU A 285 8.61 4.22 -16.42
CA LEU A 285 8.64 3.21 -15.36
C LEU A 285 9.45 3.67 -14.14
N SER A 286 10.61 4.31 -14.34
CA SER A 286 11.41 4.85 -13.25
C SER A 286 10.66 5.94 -12.47
N LYS A 287 10.02 6.89 -13.15
CA LYS A 287 9.25 7.98 -12.50
C LYS A 287 8.07 7.45 -11.69
N ILE A 288 7.38 6.43 -12.20
CA ILE A 288 6.30 5.74 -11.48
C ILE A 288 6.87 5.03 -10.25
N SER A 289 7.95 4.27 -10.42
CA SER A 289 8.64 3.53 -9.35
C SER A 289 9.11 4.45 -8.22
N ASP A 290 9.75 5.57 -8.56
CA ASP A 290 10.20 6.58 -7.59
C ASP A 290 9.02 7.21 -6.85
N SER A 291 7.94 7.51 -7.56
CA SER A 291 6.74 8.07 -6.94
C SER A 291 6.09 7.09 -5.97
N ILE A 292 5.89 5.83 -6.37
CA ILE A 292 5.30 4.81 -5.49
C ILE A 292 6.22 4.54 -4.29
N THR A 293 7.54 4.49 -4.50
CA THR A 293 8.53 4.35 -3.41
C THR A 293 8.40 5.47 -2.39
N ARG A 294 8.25 6.72 -2.84
CA ARG A 294 8.06 7.89 -1.97
C ARG A 294 6.75 7.81 -1.22
N GLU A 295 5.62 7.53 -1.90
CA GLU A 295 4.31 7.46 -1.25
C GLU A 295 4.23 6.31 -0.24
N LEU A 296 4.80 5.13 -0.56
CA LEU A 296 4.87 4.01 0.38
C LEU A 296 5.73 4.33 1.60
N SER A 297 6.85 5.05 1.40
CA SER A 297 7.71 5.49 2.50
C SER A 297 6.99 6.52 3.39
N ALA A 298 6.29 7.49 2.80
CA ALA A 298 5.49 8.47 3.52
C ALA A 298 4.37 7.81 4.32
N LEU A 299 3.64 6.86 3.73
CA LEU A 299 2.61 6.08 4.40
C LEU A 299 3.18 5.37 5.64
N LEU A 300 4.35 4.74 5.52
CA LEU A 300 4.97 4.09 6.67
C LEU A 300 5.48 5.09 7.72
N ASP A 301 5.98 6.25 7.31
CA ASP A 301 6.39 7.33 8.23
C ASP A 301 5.22 7.88 9.04
N GLU A 302 4.04 7.94 8.44
CA GLU A 302 2.83 8.37 9.13
C GLU A 302 2.25 7.28 10.02
N LEU A 303 2.22 6.04 9.50
CA LEU A 303 1.74 4.89 10.26
C LEU A 303 2.63 4.62 11.47
N LEU A 304 3.94 4.55 11.30
CA LEU A 304 4.87 4.07 12.34
C LEU A 304 5.70 5.19 12.98
N GLY A 305 5.66 6.40 12.43
CA GLY A 305 6.56 7.48 12.79
C GLY A 305 7.80 7.50 11.89
N GLN A 306 8.34 8.70 11.68
CA GLN A 306 9.56 8.91 10.92
C GLN A 306 10.76 8.32 11.67
N VAL A 307 11.59 7.54 10.97
CA VAL A 307 12.83 7.01 11.54
C VAL A 307 13.88 8.14 11.64
N LYS A 308 14.28 8.49 12.86
CA LYS A 308 15.33 9.48 13.14
C LYS A 308 16.50 8.78 13.83
N GLY A 309 17.44 8.29 13.01
CA GLY A 309 18.58 7.50 13.46
C GLY A 309 18.50 6.06 12.98
N ASP A 310 19.22 5.18 13.66
CA ASP A 310 19.49 3.83 13.22
C ASP A 310 18.29 2.91 13.50
N LEU A 311 17.92 2.11 12.50
CA LEU A 311 16.99 1.02 12.74
C LEU A 311 17.67 -0.04 13.62
N PRO A 312 16.93 -0.70 14.52
CA PRO A 312 17.53 -1.71 15.37
C PRO A 312 18.22 -2.83 14.59
N ASP A 313 19.29 -3.39 15.17
CA ASP A 313 19.96 -4.54 14.57
C ASP A 313 19.04 -5.76 14.46
N ASP A 314 19.35 -6.66 13.52
CA ASP A 314 18.56 -7.86 13.25
C ASP A 314 18.88 -9.00 14.24
N GLN A 315 19.61 -8.74 15.33
CA GLN A 315 20.00 -9.80 16.27
C GLN A 315 18.77 -10.44 16.91
N GLY A 316 18.66 -11.77 16.75
CA GLY A 316 17.53 -12.54 17.26
C GLY A 316 16.25 -12.45 16.43
N GLN A 317 16.23 -11.65 15.36
CA GLN A 317 15.12 -11.62 14.40
C GLN A 317 15.20 -12.81 13.44
N ARG A 318 14.03 -13.25 12.99
CA ARG A 318 13.88 -14.29 11.96
C ARG A 318 12.73 -13.88 11.05
N SER A 319 13.04 -13.12 10.01
CA SER A 319 12.13 -12.91 8.89
C SER A 319 12.64 -13.68 7.68
N ASP A 320 11.75 -14.38 7.00
CA ASP A 320 12.05 -15.07 5.75
C ASP A 320 12.16 -14.10 4.56
N ASN A 321 11.99 -12.79 4.80
CA ASN A 321 12.00 -11.74 3.79
C ASN A 321 12.50 -10.39 4.35
N ALA A 322 13.39 -9.72 3.61
CA ALA A 322 14.01 -8.46 3.99
C ALA A 322 13.03 -7.27 4.11
N VAL A 323 11.97 -7.23 3.29
CA VAL A 323 10.93 -6.19 3.36
C VAL A 323 10.13 -6.30 4.65
N ASP A 324 9.68 -7.52 4.98
CA ASP A 324 9.00 -7.77 6.26
C ASP A 324 9.94 -7.45 7.44
N GLN A 325 11.23 -7.84 7.36
CA GLN A 325 12.24 -7.49 8.37
C GLN A 325 12.34 -5.98 8.58
N TYR A 326 12.48 -5.21 7.50
CA TYR A 326 12.54 -3.76 7.56
C TYR A 326 11.29 -3.16 8.24
N ILE A 327 10.10 -3.64 7.91
CA ILE A 327 8.87 -3.14 8.53
C ILE A 327 8.80 -3.54 10.02
N PHE A 328 9.22 -4.75 10.39
CA PHE A 328 9.32 -5.14 11.81
C PHE A 328 10.31 -4.26 12.58
N ASP A 329 11.43 -3.89 11.98
CA ASP A 329 12.41 -2.98 12.60
C ASP A 329 11.84 -1.60 12.82
N ARG A 330 11.04 -1.12 11.87
CA ARG A 330 10.28 0.12 12.04
C ARG A 330 9.26 0.02 13.17
N ILE A 331 8.58 -1.12 13.36
CA ILE A 331 7.69 -1.33 14.51
C ILE A 331 8.49 -1.32 15.82
N ARG A 332 9.65 -2.00 15.88
CA ARG A 332 10.54 -1.98 17.04
C ARG A 332 10.99 -0.56 17.39
N TYR A 333 11.33 0.23 16.38
CA TYR A 333 11.65 1.64 16.54
C TYR A 333 10.45 2.44 17.08
N ALA A 334 9.28 2.29 16.45
CA ALA A 334 8.05 3.00 16.81
C ALA A 334 7.59 2.73 18.25
N LEU A 335 7.76 1.49 18.75
CA LEU A 335 7.42 1.12 20.12
C LEU A 335 8.28 1.85 21.17
N ASN A 336 9.43 2.42 20.79
CA ASN A 336 10.35 3.14 21.67
C ASN A 336 10.47 4.65 21.37
N ASP A 337 9.87 5.15 20.30
CA ASP A 337 9.87 6.58 19.98
C ASP A 337 8.69 7.30 20.66
N GLN A 338 8.98 8.21 21.60
CA GLN A 338 7.99 9.00 22.33
C GLN A 338 7.08 9.85 21.42
N LYS A 339 7.52 10.17 20.19
CA LYS A 339 6.71 10.90 19.20
C LYS A 339 5.78 9.99 18.41
N SER A 340 6.03 8.68 18.41
CA SER A 340 5.19 7.72 17.70
C SER A 340 3.88 7.51 18.45
N ASN A 341 2.80 7.34 17.69
CA ASN A 341 1.52 6.90 18.25
C ASN A 341 1.54 5.45 18.74
N TRP A 342 2.56 4.69 18.32
CA TRP A 342 2.82 3.33 18.73
C TRP A 342 3.74 3.23 19.94
N TYR A 343 4.17 4.35 20.54
CA TYR A 343 5.03 4.31 21.71
C TYR A 343 4.42 3.43 22.81
N LEU A 344 5.16 2.42 23.28
CA LEU A 344 4.60 1.36 24.15
C LEU A 344 3.95 1.94 25.42
N ALA A 345 4.60 2.90 26.06
CA ALA A 345 4.06 3.57 27.24
C ALA A 345 2.75 4.33 26.93
N LYS A 346 2.67 4.97 25.75
CA LYS A 346 1.46 5.66 25.26
C LYS A 346 0.31 4.69 25.05
N ILE A 347 0.58 3.52 24.47
CA ILE A 347 -0.42 2.47 24.26
C ILE A 347 -0.98 2.06 25.62
N LEU A 348 -0.13 1.61 26.54
CA LEU A 348 -0.58 1.08 27.83
C LEU A 348 -1.34 2.11 28.68
N CYS A 349 -0.94 3.38 28.66
CA CYS A 349 -1.62 4.42 29.43
C CYS A 349 -2.97 4.89 28.83
N ASN A 350 -3.27 4.52 27.58
CA ASN A 350 -4.50 4.89 26.89
C ASN A 350 -5.51 3.74 26.74
N LEU A 351 -5.15 2.52 27.15
CA LEU A 351 -6.09 1.41 27.28
C LEU A 351 -7.07 1.68 28.43
N SER A 352 -8.38 1.59 28.16
CA SER A 352 -9.43 1.96 29.13
C SER A 352 -10.27 0.78 29.62
N ASP A 353 -10.34 -0.33 28.90
CA ASP A 353 -11.14 -1.49 29.28
C ASP A 353 -10.49 -2.84 28.90
N PRO A 354 -9.76 -3.50 29.81
CA PRO A 354 -9.42 -3.01 31.14
C PRO A 354 -8.37 -1.88 31.07
N SER A 355 -8.39 -1.00 32.07
CA SER A 355 -7.30 -0.06 32.30
C SER A 355 -6.05 -0.83 32.73
N ILE A 356 -4.92 -0.57 32.07
CA ILE A 356 -3.59 -1.09 32.48
C ILE A 356 -2.87 -0.11 33.40
N GLU A 357 -3.16 1.18 33.31
CA GLU A 357 -2.56 2.21 34.17
C GLU A 357 -3.66 3.10 34.78
N PRO A 358 -4.04 2.91 36.06
CA PRO A 358 -3.67 1.79 36.92
C PRO A 358 -4.40 0.49 36.55
N TYR A 359 -3.77 -0.66 36.82
CA TYR A 359 -4.41 -1.97 36.77
C TYR A 359 -5.05 -2.31 38.11
N ASN A 360 -6.28 -2.81 38.10
CA ASN A 360 -7.06 -3.03 39.33
C ASN A 360 -7.34 -4.52 39.54
N ILE A 361 -6.98 -5.04 40.71
CA ILE A 361 -7.28 -6.41 41.13
C ILE A 361 -8.16 -6.36 42.37
N LYS A 362 -9.33 -6.99 42.31
CA LYS A 362 -10.31 -6.95 43.43
C LYS A 362 -9.73 -7.52 44.72
N LYS A 363 -9.03 -8.65 44.63
CA LYS A 363 -8.51 -9.39 45.78
C LYS A 363 -7.29 -10.24 45.42
N ILE A 364 -6.30 -10.27 46.30
CA ILE A 364 -5.16 -11.19 46.26
C ILE A 364 -5.13 -11.96 47.59
N ASP A 365 -5.44 -13.25 47.55
CA ASP A 365 -5.30 -14.14 48.70
C ASP A 365 -3.82 -14.46 48.96
N LEU A 366 -3.40 -14.29 50.20
CA LEU A 366 -2.04 -14.51 50.68
C LEU A 366 -1.98 -15.77 51.56
N PRO A 367 -0.79 -16.36 51.74
CA PRO A 367 -0.60 -17.44 52.70
C PRO A 367 -0.92 -17.01 54.13
N ASP A 368 -1.19 -17.99 55.00
CA ASP A 368 -1.31 -17.77 56.44
C ASP A 368 -0.07 -17.04 56.99
N LEU A 369 -0.30 -16.11 57.91
CA LEU A 369 0.71 -15.19 58.43
C LEU A 369 1.02 -15.51 59.90
N PRO A 370 2.09 -16.28 60.18
CA PRO A 370 2.53 -16.56 61.54
C PRO A 370 3.31 -15.37 62.13
N VAL A 371 2.89 -14.87 63.29
CA VAL A 371 3.51 -13.76 64.04
C VAL A 371 3.50 -14.12 65.53
N GLU A 372 4.68 -14.31 66.14
CA GLU A 372 4.85 -14.55 67.59
C GLU A 372 3.88 -15.60 68.18
N GLY A 373 3.79 -16.77 67.55
CA GLY A 373 2.93 -17.87 68.01
C GLY A 373 1.44 -17.73 67.64
N ILE A 374 1.02 -16.58 67.10
CA ILE A 374 -0.32 -16.36 66.54
C ILE A 374 -0.27 -16.62 65.04
N THR A 375 -1.19 -17.42 64.51
CA THR A 375 -1.33 -17.62 63.05
C THR A 375 -2.56 -16.88 62.55
N PHE A 376 -2.34 -15.80 61.79
CA PHE A 376 -3.43 -15.12 61.09
C PHE A 376 -3.81 -15.91 59.83
N LYS A 377 -5.11 -16.20 59.72
CA LYS A 377 -5.78 -16.84 58.59
C LYS A 377 -6.58 -15.81 57.80
N ASN A 378 -7.05 -16.22 56.62
CA ASN A 378 -7.80 -15.37 55.69
C ASN A 378 -7.03 -14.07 55.39
N VAL A 379 -5.74 -14.20 55.11
CA VAL A 379 -4.86 -13.06 54.82
C VAL A 379 -5.06 -12.67 53.36
N TYR A 380 -5.41 -11.42 53.09
CA TYR A 380 -5.58 -10.96 51.71
C TYR A 380 -5.31 -9.47 51.56
N PHE A 381 -4.93 -9.09 50.35
CA PHE A 381 -5.05 -7.73 49.86
C PHE A 381 -6.38 -7.54 49.14
N SER A 382 -7.05 -6.41 49.32
CA SER A 382 -8.26 -6.01 48.61
C SER A 382 -8.10 -4.64 47.97
N GLU A 383 -8.89 -4.38 46.93
CA GLU A 383 -8.86 -3.11 46.19
C GLU A 383 -7.45 -2.77 45.69
N VAL A 384 -6.74 -3.79 45.20
CA VAL A 384 -5.35 -3.68 44.80
C VAL A 384 -5.25 -2.85 43.52
N LYS A 385 -4.46 -1.79 43.57
CA LYS A 385 -4.16 -0.93 42.41
C LYS A 385 -2.67 -0.99 42.11
N ILE A 386 -2.33 -1.31 40.88
CA ILE A 386 -0.96 -1.31 40.36
C ILE A 386 -0.79 -0.03 39.53
N LYS A 387 0.14 0.82 39.93
CA LYS A 387 0.54 2.05 39.25
C LYS A 387 1.98 1.95 38.74
N GLY A 388 2.22 2.50 37.56
CA GLY A 388 3.54 2.53 36.93
C GLY A 388 3.82 1.33 36.02
N ILE A 389 2.78 0.68 35.48
CA ILE A 389 2.93 -0.29 34.37
C ILE A 389 3.22 0.45 33.07
N ALA A 390 2.66 1.66 32.88
CA ALA A 390 2.96 2.48 31.71
C ALA A 390 4.37 3.11 31.74
N ASN A 391 5.07 3.11 32.89
CA ASN A 391 6.48 3.48 32.94
C ASN A 391 7.31 2.29 32.47
N ILE A 392 7.45 2.14 31.16
CA ILE A 392 8.00 0.93 30.56
C ILE A 392 8.84 1.24 29.33
N GLU A 393 9.89 0.44 29.12
CA GLU A 393 10.74 0.49 27.93
C GLU A 393 11.01 -0.93 27.43
N ALA A 394 10.91 -1.16 26.12
CA ALA A 394 11.20 -2.44 25.51
C ALA A 394 12.37 -2.27 24.53
N LEU A 395 13.61 -2.49 25.01
CA LEU A 395 14.79 -2.36 24.15
C LEU A 395 14.67 -3.24 22.90
N ALA A 396 15.16 -2.75 21.76
CA ALA A 396 14.94 -3.47 20.49
C ALA A 396 15.51 -4.90 20.44
N LYS A 397 16.60 -5.17 21.19
CA LYS A 397 17.18 -6.51 21.36
C LYS A 397 16.30 -7.49 22.15
N THR A 398 15.34 -6.98 22.93
CA THR A 398 14.41 -7.79 23.73
C THR A 398 13.05 -7.97 23.06
N MET A 399 12.90 -7.46 21.84
CA MET A 399 11.74 -7.63 20.99
C MET A 399 12.10 -8.56 19.84
N ILE A 400 11.35 -9.64 19.67
CA ILE A 400 11.47 -10.58 18.56
C ILE A 400 10.14 -10.56 17.81
N LEU A 401 10.15 -10.10 16.56
CA LEU A 401 8.95 -9.96 15.75
C LEU A 401 9.09 -10.82 14.50
N TYR A 402 8.10 -11.66 14.22
CA TYR A 402 8.01 -12.38 12.97
C TYR A 402 6.53 -12.66 12.64
N PRO A 403 6.20 -13.04 11.39
CA PRO A 403 4.84 -13.15 10.85
C PRO A 403 3.77 -13.88 11.67
N GLU A 404 4.13 -14.70 12.66
CA GLU A 404 3.21 -15.55 13.43
C GLU A 404 3.26 -15.30 14.95
N LYS A 405 4.28 -14.60 15.43
CA LYS A 405 4.49 -14.35 16.84
C LYS A 405 5.36 -13.12 17.04
N MET A 406 4.97 -12.33 18.02
CA MET A 406 5.75 -11.23 18.55
C MET A 406 5.98 -11.50 20.03
N THR A 407 7.21 -11.41 20.48
CA THR A 407 7.55 -11.49 21.90
C THR A 407 8.36 -10.27 22.29
N LEU A 408 8.01 -9.66 23.42
CA LEU A 408 8.75 -8.54 23.98
C LEU A 408 8.97 -8.76 25.48
N ILE A 409 10.15 -8.36 25.94
CA ILE A 409 10.48 -8.22 27.36
C ILE A 409 10.73 -6.74 27.59
N ALA A 410 9.93 -6.14 28.46
CA ALA A 410 9.92 -4.71 28.68
C ALA A 410 10.14 -4.39 30.15
N SER A 411 11.10 -3.54 30.45
CA SER A 411 11.50 -3.22 31.82
C SER A 411 10.62 -2.12 32.41
N LEU A 412 10.10 -2.37 33.61
CA LEU A 412 9.22 -1.47 34.35
C LEU A 412 10.03 -0.49 35.21
N GLY A 413 9.56 0.76 35.30
CA GLY A 413 10.11 1.78 36.19
C GLY A 413 11.46 2.34 35.74
N VAL A 414 11.72 2.39 34.43
CA VAL A 414 13.00 2.83 33.86
C VAL A 414 12.96 4.24 33.27
N LEU A 415 11.78 4.77 32.93
CA LEU A 415 11.64 6.09 32.31
C LEU A 415 11.83 7.20 33.36
N ASN A 416 12.98 7.88 33.29
CA ASN A 416 13.31 9.03 34.13
C ASN A 416 14.27 10.00 33.38
N PRO A 417 13.84 11.23 33.02
CA PRO A 417 12.52 11.79 33.27
C PRO A 417 11.42 11.06 32.50
N VAL A 418 10.20 11.16 33.00
CA VAL A 418 9.03 10.59 32.34
C VAL A 418 8.70 11.40 31.08
N PRO A 419 8.36 10.75 29.95
CA PRO A 419 7.93 11.43 28.73
C PRO A 419 6.67 12.26 28.96
N ASP A 420 6.65 13.47 28.41
CA ASP A 420 5.45 14.32 28.37
C ASP A 420 4.55 13.87 27.22
N ILE A 421 3.71 12.86 27.48
CA ILE A 421 2.76 12.31 26.52
C ILE A 421 1.34 12.33 27.08
N GLY A 422 0.36 12.55 26.21
CA GLY A 422 -1.05 12.49 26.59
C GLY A 422 -1.47 11.07 26.98
N CYS A 423 -1.88 10.89 28.24
CA CYS A 423 -2.46 9.65 28.74
C CYS A 423 -3.87 9.90 29.27
N LYS A 424 -4.81 9.00 28.94
CA LYS A 424 -6.15 9.00 29.54
C LYS A 424 -6.12 8.89 31.06
N SER A 425 -5.07 8.25 31.60
CA SER A 425 -4.82 8.13 33.04
C SER A 425 -4.11 9.33 33.67
N GLY A 426 -3.81 10.39 32.91
CA GLY A 426 -3.09 11.58 33.37
C GLY A 426 -1.68 11.65 32.78
N THR A 427 -0.66 11.52 33.62
CA THR A 427 0.75 11.39 33.21
C THR A 427 1.23 9.97 33.50
N ILE A 428 2.23 9.48 32.76
CA ILE A 428 2.94 8.26 33.16
C ILE A 428 3.49 8.45 34.59
N PRO A 429 3.31 7.48 35.50
CA PRO A 429 3.86 7.60 36.86
C PRO A 429 5.39 7.60 36.87
N LEU A 430 5.99 8.38 37.77
CA LEU A 430 7.43 8.31 38.05
C LEU A 430 7.79 6.94 38.64
N PRO A 431 9.00 6.42 38.38
CA PRO A 431 9.47 5.21 39.03
C PRO A 431 9.65 5.47 40.54
N PRO A 432 9.52 4.44 41.40
CA PRO A 432 9.27 3.02 41.10
C PRO A 432 7.79 2.71 40.83
N SER A 433 7.49 1.52 40.27
CA SER A 433 6.11 1.04 40.18
C SER A 433 5.58 0.68 41.58
N ILE A 434 4.33 1.05 41.87
CA ILE A 434 3.72 0.93 43.20
C ILE A 434 2.45 0.09 43.12
N ILE A 435 2.31 -0.87 44.02
CA ILE A 435 1.07 -1.62 44.25
C ILE A 435 0.52 -1.20 45.60
N ASN A 436 -0.73 -0.75 45.69
CA ASN A 436 -1.33 -0.38 46.96
C ASN A 436 -2.76 -0.90 47.10
N GLY A 437 -3.30 -0.83 48.31
CA GLY A 437 -4.65 -1.25 48.64
C GLY A 437 -4.79 -1.51 50.13
N SER A 438 -5.78 -2.31 50.50
CA SER A 438 -6.03 -2.68 51.90
C SER A 438 -5.56 -4.10 52.20
N PHE A 439 -4.81 -4.25 53.29
CA PHE A 439 -4.43 -5.52 53.90
C PHE A 439 -5.44 -5.92 54.97
N ASN A 440 -5.85 -7.19 54.95
CA ASN A 440 -6.77 -7.77 55.92
C ASN A 440 -6.24 -9.13 56.38
N ALA A 441 -6.35 -9.41 57.67
CA ALA A 441 -6.01 -10.70 58.25
C ALA A 441 -6.82 -10.96 59.53
N THR A 442 -7.06 -12.22 59.88
CA THR A 442 -7.87 -12.60 61.05
C THR A 442 -7.22 -13.71 61.87
N ALA A 443 -7.18 -13.59 63.20
CA ALA A 443 -6.71 -14.65 64.09
C ALA A 443 -7.63 -14.70 65.32
N GLU A 444 -8.33 -15.82 65.54
CA GLU A 444 -9.30 -15.97 66.64
C GLU A 444 -10.28 -14.77 66.73
N THR A 445 -10.17 -13.92 67.75
CA THR A 445 -10.97 -12.70 67.95
C THR A 445 -10.32 -11.43 67.37
N LEU A 446 -9.06 -11.50 66.93
CA LEU A 446 -8.29 -10.39 66.39
C LEU A 446 -8.52 -10.23 64.89
N LYS A 447 -8.71 -8.98 64.46
CA LYS A 447 -8.76 -8.58 63.05
C LYS A 447 -7.72 -7.51 62.81
N LEU A 448 -6.83 -7.75 61.86
CA LEU A 448 -5.90 -6.75 61.35
C LEU A 448 -6.47 -6.17 60.07
N LYS A 449 -6.60 -4.85 60.04
CA LYS A 449 -6.90 -4.07 58.84
C LYS A 449 -5.90 -2.93 58.76
N ALA A 450 -5.25 -2.78 57.62
CA ALA A 450 -4.26 -1.74 57.39
C ALA A 450 -4.17 -1.43 55.89
N ASP A 451 -3.49 -0.36 55.55
CA ASP A 451 -3.06 -0.14 54.18
C ASP A 451 -1.74 -0.87 53.92
N PHE A 452 -1.54 -1.30 52.68
CA PHE A 452 -0.25 -1.81 52.23
C PHE A 452 0.26 -1.03 51.03
N SER A 453 1.57 -1.04 50.87
CA SER A 453 2.28 -0.59 49.68
C SER A 453 3.34 -1.61 49.32
N VAL A 454 3.41 -1.98 48.05
CA VAL A 454 4.53 -2.72 47.47
C VAL A 454 5.25 -1.79 46.52
N THR A 455 6.55 -1.67 46.70
CA THR A 455 7.44 -0.97 45.79
C THR A 455 8.19 -1.98 44.93
N LEU A 456 8.16 -1.78 43.62
CA LEU A 456 8.92 -2.55 42.64
C LEU A 456 10.01 -1.65 42.05
N SER A 457 11.26 -1.83 42.48
CA SER A 457 12.40 -1.04 41.99
C SER A 457 12.94 -1.55 40.65
N SER A 458 12.68 -2.81 40.31
CA SER A 458 13.00 -3.41 39.01
C SER A 458 12.15 -4.66 38.82
N ALA A 459 11.47 -4.71 37.68
CA ALA A 459 10.65 -5.82 37.22
C ALA A 459 10.57 -5.77 35.69
N ASP A 460 10.29 -6.90 35.06
CA ASP A 460 10.04 -6.97 33.63
C ASP A 460 8.61 -7.43 33.36
N LEU A 461 8.04 -6.94 32.27
CA LEU A 461 6.81 -7.41 31.68
C LEU A 461 7.15 -8.24 30.44
N ASN A 462 6.84 -9.52 30.50
CA ASN A 462 6.97 -10.45 29.37
C ASN A 462 5.64 -10.53 28.65
N LEU A 463 5.64 -10.23 27.35
CA LEU A 463 4.44 -10.28 26.52
C LEU A 463 4.70 -11.18 25.31
N SER A 464 3.74 -12.06 25.03
CA SER A 464 3.66 -12.78 23.77
C SER A 464 2.36 -12.41 23.08
N THR A 465 2.44 -12.03 21.81
CA THR A 465 1.29 -11.69 20.99
C THR A 465 1.37 -12.30 19.59
N ALA A 466 0.23 -12.42 18.92
CA ALA A 466 0.13 -12.71 17.51
C ALA A 466 -0.93 -11.80 16.90
N ALA A 467 -0.64 -11.25 15.72
CA ALA A 467 -1.61 -10.48 14.94
C ALA A 467 -2.10 -11.31 13.75
N SER A 468 -3.36 -11.11 13.37
CA SER A 468 -3.96 -11.71 12.18
C SER A 468 -4.98 -10.75 11.54
N GLY A 469 -5.40 -11.05 10.31
CA GLY A 469 -6.34 -10.24 9.53
C GLY A 469 -5.74 -9.84 8.19
N GLU A 470 -6.55 -9.73 7.14
CA GLU A 470 -6.02 -9.39 5.81
C GLU A 470 -5.86 -7.87 5.59
N ASN A 471 -6.53 -7.06 6.41
CA ASN A 471 -6.54 -5.59 6.40
C ASN A 471 -6.94 -5.05 7.79
N VAL A 472 -6.90 -3.72 7.97
CA VAL A 472 -7.24 -3.06 9.24
C VAL A 472 -8.62 -3.44 9.78
N ASP A 473 -9.64 -3.58 8.93
CA ASP A 473 -11.00 -3.92 9.38
C ASP A 473 -11.05 -5.32 10.00
N LYS A 474 -10.28 -6.26 9.46
CA LYS A 474 -10.16 -7.64 9.95
C LYS A 474 -9.02 -7.85 10.94
N LEU A 475 -8.28 -6.79 11.33
CA LEU A 475 -7.16 -6.90 12.27
C LEU A 475 -7.63 -7.46 13.62
N VAL A 476 -6.88 -8.43 14.14
CA VAL A 476 -7.01 -8.95 15.49
C VAL A 476 -5.61 -9.08 16.09
N VAL A 477 -5.39 -8.43 17.24
CA VAL A 477 -4.17 -8.57 18.04
C VAL A 477 -4.51 -9.43 19.24
N ASN A 478 -3.97 -10.66 19.27
CA ASN A 478 -4.19 -11.62 20.33
C ASN A 478 -2.97 -11.64 21.28
N ILE A 479 -3.15 -11.22 22.52
CA ILE A 479 -2.15 -11.35 23.58
C ILE A 479 -2.24 -12.77 24.15
N LYS A 480 -1.25 -13.60 23.81
CA LYS A 480 -1.16 -15.01 24.23
C LYS A 480 -0.69 -15.15 25.68
N SER A 481 0.19 -14.26 26.13
CA SER A 481 0.65 -14.21 27.52
C SER A 481 1.09 -12.79 27.90
N MET A 482 0.91 -12.44 29.18
CA MET A 482 1.35 -11.18 29.78
C MET A 482 1.71 -11.46 31.24
N GLU A 483 3.00 -11.40 31.57
CA GLU A 483 3.51 -11.83 32.88
C GLU A 483 4.53 -10.85 33.43
N VAL A 484 4.36 -10.45 34.69
CA VAL A 484 5.35 -9.71 35.45
C VAL A 484 6.35 -10.68 36.05
N SER A 485 7.64 -10.44 35.81
CA SER A 485 8.75 -11.19 36.39
C SER A 485 9.70 -10.29 37.17
N ILE A 486 10.26 -10.81 38.26
CA ILE A 486 11.25 -10.12 39.09
C ILE A 486 12.45 -11.05 39.24
N ALA A 487 13.57 -10.72 38.61
CA ALA A 487 14.78 -11.55 38.65
C ALA A 487 15.38 -11.65 40.06
N ASP A 488 15.43 -10.54 40.80
CA ASP A 488 15.85 -10.50 42.21
C ASP A 488 14.71 -9.98 43.10
N LEU A 489 14.16 -10.86 43.95
CA LEU A 489 13.06 -10.52 44.88
C LEU A 489 13.43 -9.42 45.90
N LYS A 490 14.70 -9.02 46.02
CA LYS A 490 15.10 -7.81 46.77
C LYS A 490 14.55 -6.52 46.15
N ASN A 491 14.27 -6.53 44.85
CA ASN A 491 13.66 -5.40 44.13
C ASN A 491 12.17 -5.21 44.43
N MET A 492 11.58 -6.09 45.24
CA MET A 492 10.22 -5.96 45.76
C MET A 492 10.29 -5.67 47.26
N LYS A 493 9.68 -4.59 47.72
CA LYS A 493 9.53 -4.28 49.15
C LYS A 493 8.07 -4.12 49.49
N ILE A 494 7.59 -4.85 50.50
CA ILE A 494 6.21 -4.79 50.99
C ILE A 494 6.23 -4.03 52.32
N ASP A 495 5.42 -2.99 52.43
CA ASP A 495 5.17 -2.26 53.67
C ASP A 495 3.68 -2.36 54.02
N VAL A 496 3.39 -2.90 55.21
CA VAL A 496 2.03 -2.93 55.77
C VAL A 496 1.99 -1.97 56.95
N ASN A 497 1.18 -0.92 56.80
CA ASN A 497 1.10 0.16 57.79
C ASN A 497 0.09 -0.16 58.89
N ILE A 498 0.44 -1.13 59.74
CA ILE A 498 -0.41 -1.54 60.86
C ILE A 498 -0.14 -0.64 62.06
N GLN A 499 -1.20 -0.07 62.64
CA GLN A 499 -1.16 0.64 63.92
C GLN A 499 -1.17 -0.37 65.09
N SER A 500 -0.11 -1.18 65.20
CA SER A 500 0.01 -2.26 66.18
C SER A 500 1.46 -2.57 66.52
N ALA A 501 1.70 -3.15 67.70
CA ALA A 501 2.99 -3.70 68.10
C ALA A 501 3.52 -4.76 67.11
N PHE A 502 2.64 -5.41 66.35
CA PHE A 502 3.02 -6.43 65.36
C PHE A 502 3.63 -5.85 64.07
N LYS A 503 3.68 -4.52 63.87
CA LYS A 503 4.13 -3.90 62.61
C LYS A 503 5.47 -4.44 62.12
N GLY A 504 6.48 -4.51 62.98
CA GLY A 504 7.82 -4.99 62.60
C GLY A 504 7.81 -6.47 62.18
N MET A 505 7.09 -7.31 62.91
CA MET A 505 7.02 -8.75 62.65
C MET A 505 6.19 -9.08 61.41
N VAL A 506 5.05 -8.41 61.21
CA VAL A 506 4.25 -8.56 59.99
C VAL A 506 5.08 -8.20 58.78
N ASN A 507 5.77 -7.04 58.82
CA ASN A 507 6.65 -6.62 57.73
C ASN A 507 7.81 -7.60 57.49
N ALA A 508 8.38 -8.20 58.54
CA ALA A 508 9.41 -9.24 58.39
C ALA A 508 8.88 -10.50 57.67
N VAL A 509 7.64 -10.91 57.94
CA VAL A 509 7.05 -12.12 57.35
C VAL A 509 6.60 -11.90 55.92
N VAL A 510 5.88 -10.80 55.63
CA VAL A 510 5.39 -10.52 54.26
C VAL A 510 6.52 -10.27 53.27
N ASN A 511 7.71 -9.85 53.74
CA ASN A 511 8.88 -9.68 52.88
C ASN A 511 9.66 -10.98 52.62
N LYS A 512 9.21 -12.13 53.13
CA LYS A 512 9.82 -13.44 52.82
C LYS A 512 9.58 -13.79 51.34
N PRO A 513 10.51 -14.54 50.70
CA PRO A 513 10.38 -14.95 49.29
C PRO A 513 9.04 -15.60 48.95
N ALA A 514 8.53 -16.50 49.81
CA ALA A 514 7.26 -17.18 49.57
C ALA A 514 6.05 -16.24 49.43
N PHE A 515 5.98 -15.17 50.24
CA PHE A 515 4.92 -14.16 50.14
C PHE A 515 5.07 -13.33 48.87
N LYS A 516 6.29 -12.88 48.55
CA LYS A 516 6.58 -12.11 47.34
C LYS A 516 6.22 -12.89 46.07
N THR A 517 6.66 -14.15 45.97
CA THR A 517 6.33 -15.04 44.86
C THR A 517 4.82 -15.28 44.76
N ASN A 518 4.12 -15.46 45.89
CA ASN A 518 2.67 -15.62 45.87
C ASN A 518 1.96 -14.38 45.30
N ILE A 519 2.35 -13.18 45.71
CA ILE A 519 1.79 -11.92 45.19
C ILE A 519 1.99 -11.82 43.68
N ILE A 520 3.21 -12.06 43.18
CA ILE A 520 3.51 -12.02 41.74
C ILE A 520 2.69 -13.06 40.97
N ASN A 521 2.60 -14.30 41.47
CA ASN A 521 1.79 -15.34 40.84
C ASN A 521 0.30 -14.96 40.76
N LYS A 522 -0.23 -14.30 41.80
CA LYS A 522 -1.63 -13.83 41.82
C LYS A 522 -1.86 -12.65 40.88
N ILE A 523 -0.89 -11.75 40.74
CA ILE A 523 -0.91 -10.68 39.72
C ILE A 523 -0.92 -11.29 38.31
N ASN A 524 -0.02 -12.24 38.03
CA ASN A 524 0.04 -12.92 36.73
C ASN A 524 -1.23 -13.71 36.44
N THR A 525 -1.84 -14.35 37.46
CA THR A 525 -3.15 -15.01 37.31
C THR A 525 -4.24 -14.00 36.94
N ALA A 526 -4.25 -12.82 37.57
CA ALA A 526 -5.21 -11.78 37.25
C ALA A 526 -5.03 -11.27 35.82
N LEU A 527 -3.80 -10.99 35.38
CA LEU A 527 -3.50 -10.59 34.00
C LEU A 527 -3.92 -11.67 33.00
N SER A 528 -3.60 -12.94 33.27
CA SER A 528 -4.00 -14.09 32.45
C SER A 528 -5.52 -14.19 32.27
N ASN A 529 -6.30 -13.89 33.31
CA ASN A 529 -7.76 -13.89 33.23
C ASN A 529 -8.33 -12.75 32.37
N ASP A 530 -7.61 -11.64 32.24
CA ASP A 530 -8.04 -10.46 31.47
C ASP A 530 -7.46 -10.43 30.04
N LEU A 531 -6.62 -11.38 29.64
CA LEU A 531 -5.94 -11.39 28.32
C LEU A 531 -6.88 -11.17 27.13
N ASN A 532 -8.07 -11.79 27.14
CA ASN A 532 -9.04 -11.62 26.06
C ASN A 532 -9.53 -10.17 25.95
N ARG A 533 -9.81 -9.51 27.09
CA ARG A 533 -10.26 -8.12 27.11
C ARG A 533 -9.12 -7.17 26.76
N ILE A 534 -7.91 -7.44 27.25
CA ILE A 534 -6.69 -6.70 26.88
C ILE A 534 -6.46 -6.80 25.36
N SER A 535 -6.59 -7.99 24.78
CA SER A 535 -6.46 -8.23 23.33
C SER A 535 -7.48 -7.42 22.53
N GLN A 536 -8.74 -7.36 22.98
CA GLN A 536 -9.78 -6.53 22.36
C GLN A 536 -9.43 -5.04 22.42
N ALA A 537 -8.98 -4.56 23.58
CA ALA A 537 -8.60 -3.16 23.77
C ALA A 537 -7.41 -2.75 22.89
N VAL A 538 -6.36 -3.59 22.83
CA VAL A 538 -5.19 -3.37 21.98
C VAL A 538 -5.58 -3.43 20.50
N THR A 539 -6.43 -4.38 20.11
CA THR A 539 -6.95 -4.48 18.74
C THR A 539 -7.67 -3.19 18.34
N GLN A 540 -8.58 -2.70 19.20
CA GLN A 540 -9.34 -1.49 18.91
C GLN A 540 -8.44 -0.25 18.86
N TYR A 541 -7.46 -0.16 19.75
CA TYR A 541 -6.46 0.91 19.72
C TYR A 541 -5.68 0.89 18.40
N ALA A 542 -5.16 -0.29 18.00
CA ALA A 542 -4.41 -0.45 16.76
C ALA A 542 -5.24 -0.08 15.52
N LYS A 543 -6.50 -0.52 15.44
CA LYS A 543 -7.41 -0.15 14.34
C LYS A 543 -7.65 1.36 14.30
N THR A 544 -7.91 1.97 15.44
CA THR A 544 -8.14 3.42 15.54
C THR A 544 -6.90 4.17 15.04
N MET A 545 -5.70 3.78 15.49
CA MET A 545 -4.47 4.43 15.08
C MET A 545 -4.17 4.30 13.60
N ILE A 546 -4.38 3.12 13.03
CA ILE A 546 -4.19 2.90 11.58
C ILE A 546 -5.20 3.73 10.80
N ASN A 547 -6.49 3.68 11.16
CA ASN A 547 -7.54 4.40 10.45
C ASN A 547 -7.36 5.92 10.50
N GLU A 548 -6.93 6.50 11.63
CA GLU A 548 -6.65 7.93 11.75
C GLU A 548 -5.50 8.41 10.86
N GLN A 549 -4.56 7.53 10.49
CA GLN A 549 -3.41 7.88 9.66
C GLN A 549 -3.66 7.66 8.16
N ILE A 550 -4.58 6.76 7.80
CA ILE A 550 -4.86 6.44 6.39
C ILE A 550 -6.11 7.16 5.84
N SER A 551 -6.97 7.67 6.72
CA SER A 551 -8.09 8.56 6.34
C SER A 551 -7.56 9.90 5.86
#